data_AF-A0A7S2B8R6-F1
#
_entry.id   AF-A0A7S2B8R6-F1
#
_cell.length_a   1.000
_cell.length_b   1.000
_cell.length_c   1.000
_cell.angle_alpha   90.00
_cell.angle_beta   90.00
_cell.angle_gamma   90.00
#
_symmetry.space_group_name_H-M   'P 1'
#
loop_
_entity.id
_entity.type
_entity.pdbx_description
1 polymer ?
#
loop_
_entity_poly.entity_id
_entity_poly.type
_entity_poly.pdbx_seq_one_letter_code
_entity_poly.pdbx_strand_id
1 'polypeptide(L)'
;VAKQRAAQPELYSFEGLLRRESLQWDPTINSFLRRLWIATDADGSNGVDKEEYLMMCKMMCNATGLCDRWGDISEEMGQHHLREWDFDSKGETHLNYERFKGCWFQ
;
A
#
# COMPACT_ATOMS: atom_id res chain seq x y z
N VAL A 1 17.59 4.66 25.32
CA VAL A 1 16.57 3.58 25.35
C VAL A 1 16.21 3.25 23.91
N ALA A 2 16.90 2.28 23.31
CA ALA A 2 16.67 1.87 21.93
C ALA A 2 15.54 0.83 21.92
N LYS A 3 14.37 1.18 21.38
CA LYS A 3 13.32 0.21 21.06
C LYS A 3 13.79 -0.59 19.85
N GLN A 4 14.36 -1.77 20.09
CA GLN A 4 14.48 -2.79 19.05
C GLN A 4 13.05 -3.13 18.57
N ARG A 5 12.72 -2.77 17.31
CA ARG A 5 11.61 -3.41 16.59
C ARG A 5 12.00 -4.88 16.46
N ALA A 6 11.53 -5.72 17.36
CA ALA A 6 11.62 -7.17 17.18
C ALA A 6 10.91 -7.48 15.86
N ALA A 7 11.67 -7.92 14.85
CA ALA A 7 11.09 -8.48 13.65
C ALA A 7 10.14 -9.59 14.10
N GLN A 8 8.85 -9.50 13.77
CA GLN A 8 7.87 -10.52 14.15
C GLN A 8 8.23 -11.79 13.37
N PRO A 9 8.89 -12.79 13.97
CA PRO A 9 9.45 -13.93 13.24
C PRO A 9 8.33 -14.75 12.58
N GLU A 10 7.14 -14.71 13.18
CA GLU A 10 5.90 -15.34 12.73
C GLU A 10 5.48 -14.84 11.33
N LEU A 11 5.59 -13.54 11.04
CA LEU A 11 5.09 -12.92 9.80
C LEU A 11 5.96 -13.25 8.57
N TYR A 12 7.26 -13.42 8.80
CA TYR A 12 8.24 -13.77 7.76
C TYR A 12 8.69 -15.24 7.86
N SER A 13 7.99 -16.05 8.65
CA SER A 13 8.11 -17.50 8.59
C SER A 13 7.58 -18.00 7.24
N PHE A 14 7.99 -19.20 6.82
CA PHE A 14 7.46 -19.81 5.59
C PHE A 14 5.93 -19.89 5.60
N GLU A 15 5.34 -20.26 6.74
CA GLU A 15 3.89 -20.28 6.91
C GLU A 15 3.27 -18.88 6.82
N GLY A 16 3.90 -17.86 7.40
CA GLY A 16 3.45 -16.46 7.32
C GLY A 16 3.44 -15.94 5.88
N LEU A 17 4.50 -16.25 5.12
CA LEU A 17 4.60 -15.90 3.71
C LEU A 17 3.53 -16.62 2.88
N LEU A 18 3.31 -17.91 3.10
CA LEU A 18 2.26 -18.67 2.41
C LEU A 18 0.85 -18.15 2.73
N ARG A 19 0.58 -17.81 4.00
CA ARG A 19 -0.70 -17.21 4.39
C ARG A 19 -0.91 -15.87 3.72
N ARG A 20 0.13 -15.04 3.63
CA ARG A 20 0.08 -13.76 2.92
C ARG A 20 -0.18 -13.95 1.43
N GLU A 21 0.53 -14.88 0.81
CA GLU A 21 0.38 -15.19 -0.61
C GLU A 21 -1.00 -15.76 -0.91
N SER A 22 -1.60 -16.54 -0.01
CA SER A 22 -2.96 -17.07 -0.23
C SER A 22 -4.04 -15.99 -0.22
N LEU A 23 -3.83 -14.86 0.48
CA LEU A 23 -4.75 -13.72 0.50
C LEU A 23 -4.94 -13.08 -0.88
N GLN A 24 -3.98 -13.21 -1.79
CA GLN A 24 -4.13 -12.69 -3.16
C GLN A 24 -5.28 -13.35 -3.93
N TRP A 25 -5.66 -14.57 -3.51
CA TRP A 25 -6.73 -15.36 -4.12
C TRP A 25 -8.05 -15.26 -3.36
N ASP A 26 -8.07 -14.60 -2.19
CA ASP A 26 -9.29 -14.43 -1.41
C ASP A 26 -10.29 -13.52 -2.15
N PRO A 27 -11.53 -13.98 -2.42
CA PRO A 27 -12.51 -13.19 -3.16
C PRO A 27 -12.94 -11.90 -2.45
N THR A 28 -12.94 -11.90 -1.12
CA THR A 28 -13.31 -10.74 -0.29
C THR A 28 -12.25 -9.66 -0.40
N ILE A 29 -10.97 -10.06 -0.32
CA ILE A 29 -9.83 -9.16 -0.47
C ILE A 29 -9.78 -8.62 -1.90
N ASN A 30 -9.95 -9.47 -2.91
CA ASN A 30 -10.01 -9.02 -4.30
C ASN A 30 -11.15 -8.04 -4.57
N SER A 31 -12.34 -8.28 -4.00
CA SER A 31 -13.48 -7.36 -4.09
C SER A 31 -13.20 -6.03 -3.39
N PHE A 32 -12.50 -6.04 -2.26
CA PHE A 32 -12.06 -4.82 -1.59
C PHE A 32 -11.02 -4.06 -2.42
N LEU A 33 -9.96 -4.72 -2.90
CA LEU A 33 -8.92 -4.11 -3.73
C LEU A 33 -9.49 -3.54 -5.04
N ARG A 34 -10.49 -4.19 -5.63
CA ARG A 34 -11.21 -3.65 -6.79
C ARG A 34 -11.94 -2.35 -6.46
N ARG A 35 -12.59 -2.25 -5.30
CA ARG A 35 -13.26 -1.01 -4.87
C ARG A 35 -12.25 0.09 -4.56
N LEU A 36 -11.13 -0.25 -3.93
CA LEU A 36 -10.06 0.69 -3.63
C LEU A 36 -9.42 1.23 -4.91
N TRP A 37 -9.17 0.37 -5.90
CA TRP A 37 -8.71 0.77 -7.23
C TRP A 37 -9.64 1.80 -7.87
N ILE A 38 -10.93 1.51 -7.94
CA ILE A 38 -11.95 2.41 -8.53
C ILE A 38 -12.00 3.74 -7.77
N ALA A 39 -11.78 3.73 -6.45
CA ALA A 39 -11.76 4.95 -5.65
C ALA A 39 -10.45 5.75 -5.79
N THR A 40 -9.38 5.12 -6.26
CA THR A 40 -8.05 5.74 -6.41
C THR A 40 -7.88 6.37 -7.79
N ASP A 41 -8.36 5.69 -8.85
CA ASP A 41 -8.42 6.17 -10.23
C ASP A 41 -9.50 7.27 -10.35
N ALA A 42 -9.13 8.47 -9.95
CA ALA A 42 -10.02 9.62 -9.83
C ALA A 42 -10.31 10.25 -11.19
N ASP A 43 -9.36 10.16 -12.12
CA ASP A 43 -9.51 10.67 -13.49
C ASP A 43 -10.15 9.65 -14.46
N GLY A 44 -10.28 8.39 -14.05
CA GLY A 44 -10.88 7.32 -14.85
C GLY A 44 -10.00 6.87 -16.00
N SER A 45 -8.69 7.13 -15.93
CA SER A 45 -7.69 6.74 -16.93
C SER A 45 -7.48 5.23 -17.00
N ASN A 46 -8.09 4.46 -16.08
CA ASN A 46 -7.86 3.03 -15.90
C ASN A 46 -6.37 2.73 -15.59
N GLY A 47 -5.72 3.70 -14.95
CA GLY A 47 -4.38 3.67 -14.39
C GLY A 47 -4.41 4.35 -13.03
N VAL A 48 -3.38 4.10 -12.22
CA VAL A 48 -3.12 4.91 -11.02
C VAL A 48 -1.80 5.62 -11.22
N ASP A 49 -1.85 6.94 -11.34
CA ASP A 49 -0.66 7.77 -11.43
C ASP A 49 -0.03 8.01 -10.04
N LYS A 50 1.06 8.77 -10.02
CA LYS A 50 1.79 9.06 -8.79
C LYS A 50 0.95 9.87 -7.82
N GLU A 51 0.27 10.90 -8.29
CA GLU A 51 -0.56 11.78 -7.48
C GLU A 51 -1.73 11.03 -6.82
N GLU A 52 -2.40 10.17 -7.58
CA GLU A 52 -3.48 9.28 -7.14
C GLU A 52 -2.98 8.24 -6.12
N TYR A 53 -1.84 7.61 -6.39
CA TYR A 53 -1.20 6.68 -5.45
C TYR A 53 -0.89 7.37 -4.10
N LEU A 54 -0.29 8.56 -4.13
CA LEU A 54 0.04 9.32 -2.92
C LEU A 54 -1.23 9.74 -2.16
N MET A 55 -2.31 10.09 -2.86
CA MET A 55 -3.59 10.39 -2.25
C MET A 55 -4.18 9.16 -1.55
N MET A 56 -4.14 7.99 -2.21
CA MET A 56 -4.58 6.73 -1.62
C MET A 56 -3.79 6.43 -0.33
N CYS A 57 -2.47 6.54 -0.36
CA CYS A 57 -1.64 6.31 0.82
C CYS A 57 -2.04 7.22 2.00
N LYS A 58 -2.30 8.51 1.74
CA LYS A 58 -2.79 9.45 2.76
C LYS A 58 -4.15 9.03 3.31
N MET A 59 -5.10 8.68 2.44
CA MET A 59 -6.44 8.24 2.86
C MET A 59 -6.37 6.96 3.70
N MET A 60 -5.50 6.02 3.34
CA MET A 60 -5.27 4.79 4.10
C MET A 60 -4.68 5.06 5.48
N CYS A 61 -3.74 5.99 5.60
CA CYS A 61 -3.16 6.37 6.89
C CYS A 61 -4.17 7.06 7.81
N ASN A 62 -5.06 7.88 7.24
CA ASN A 62 -6.19 8.46 7.97
C ASN A 62 -7.18 7.39 8.43
N ALA A 63 -7.60 6.48 7.53
CA ALA A 63 -8.58 5.44 7.82
C ALA A 63 -8.11 4.44 8.89
N THR A 64 -6.80 4.19 8.96
CA THR A 64 -6.20 3.27 9.94
C THR A 64 -5.80 3.94 11.25
N GLY A 65 -5.99 5.26 11.38
CA GLY A 65 -5.52 6.04 12.54
C GLY A 65 -3.99 6.01 12.70
N LEU A 66 -3.25 5.68 11.65
CA LEU A 66 -1.79 5.73 11.64
C LEU A 66 -1.30 7.17 11.59
N CYS A 67 -2.05 8.09 10.96
CA CYS A 67 -1.75 9.52 10.96
C CYS A 67 -1.75 10.14 12.37
N ASP A 68 -2.71 9.80 13.24
CA ASP A 68 -2.75 10.31 14.63
C ASP A 68 -1.52 9.88 15.44
N ARG A 69 -0.90 8.75 15.07
CA ARG A 69 0.29 8.19 15.71
C ARG A 69 1.60 8.78 15.20
N TRP A 70 1.58 9.38 14.01
CA TRP A 70 2.75 9.97 13.34
C TRP A 70 2.75 11.50 13.26
N GLY A 71 1.77 12.15 13.90
CA GLY A 71 1.66 13.60 13.89
C GLY A 71 1.19 14.12 12.53
N ASP A 72 0.81 15.40 12.51
CA ASP A 72 0.42 16.16 11.32
C ASP A 72 1.29 15.80 10.12
N ILE A 73 0.68 15.62 8.93
CA ILE A 73 1.28 15.08 7.70
C ILE A 73 2.72 15.59 7.52
N SER A 74 3.68 14.84 8.07
CA SER A 74 5.04 15.33 8.16
C SER A 74 5.70 15.17 6.78
N GLU A 75 6.68 16.02 6.51
CA GLU A 75 7.53 15.88 5.33
C GLU A 75 8.10 14.46 5.22
N GLU A 76 8.39 13.81 6.35
CA GLU A 76 8.86 12.42 6.42
C GLU A 76 7.87 11.40 5.86
N MET A 77 6.57 11.57 6.13
CA MET A 77 5.53 10.67 5.60
C MET A 77 5.34 10.85 4.09
N GLY A 78 5.43 12.10 3.62
CA GLY A 78 5.49 12.41 2.18
C GLY A 78 6.68 11.73 1.51
N GLN A 79 7.87 11.82 2.11
CA GLN A 79 9.07 11.14 1.61
C GLN A 79 8.95 9.61 1.65
N HIS A 80 8.25 9.06 2.65
CA HIS A 80 7.97 7.63 2.72
C HIS A 80 7.12 7.16 1.53
N HIS A 81 5.97 7.81 1.30
CA HIS A 81 5.07 7.44 0.20
C HIS A 81 5.70 7.66 -1.17
N LEU A 82 6.58 8.65 -1.32
CA LEU A 82 7.36 8.82 -2.54
C LEU A 82 8.31 7.64 -2.79
N ARG A 83 8.96 7.13 -1.74
CA ARG A 83 9.81 5.92 -1.87
C ARG A 83 8.99 4.67 -2.16
N GLU A 84 7.80 4.55 -1.58
CA GLU A 84 6.87 3.45 -1.88
C GLU A 84 6.46 3.50 -3.35
N TRP A 85 6.09 4.68 -3.87
CA TRP A 85 5.83 4.86 -5.29
C TRP A 85 7.02 4.46 -6.16
N ASP A 86 8.23 4.91 -5.85
CA ASP A 86 9.42 4.58 -6.64
C ASP A 86 9.68 3.07 -6.67
N PHE A 87 9.37 2.37 -5.58
CA PHE A 87 9.47 0.91 -5.48
C PHE A 87 8.37 0.19 -6.28
N ASP A 88 7.12 0.63 -6.13
CA ASP A 88 5.94 -0.03 -6.71
C ASP A 88 5.77 0.25 -8.21
N SER A 89 6.03 1.49 -8.64
CA SER A 89 5.97 1.90 -10.04
C SER A 89 6.99 1.16 -10.90
N LYS A 90 8.13 0.77 -10.32
CA LYS A 90 9.27 0.17 -11.03
C LYS A 90 9.69 1.00 -12.25
N GLY A 91 9.58 2.33 -12.14
CA GLY A 91 9.91 3.28 -13.20
C GLY A 91 8.81 3.58 -14.21
N GLU A 92 7.62 2.99 -14.08
CA GLU A 92 6.46 3.37 -14.88
C GLU A 92 5.84 4.69 -14.40
N THR A 93 5.12 5.37 -15.29
CA THR A 93 4.36 6.58 -14.94
C THR A 93 3.02 6.27 -14.30
N HIS A 94 2.47 5.07 -14.52
CA HIS A 94 1.18 4.63 -14.01
C HIS A 94 1.22 3.16 -13.61
N LEU A 95 0.44 2.78 -12.61
CA LEU A 95 0.15 1.39 -12.26
C LEU A 95 -1.12 0.94 -12.98
N ASN A 96 -1.10 -0.25 -13.58
CA ASN A 96 -2.34 -0.93 -13.97
C ASN A 96 -2.90 -1.74 -12.79
N TYR A 97 -4.13 -2.23 -12.92
CA TYR A 97 -4.80 -2.93 -11.82
C TYR A 97 -4.03 -4.13 -11.26
N GLU A 98 -3.36 -4.92 -12.11
CA GLU A 98 -2.57 -6.07 -11.66
C GLU A 98 -1.32 -5.66 -10.87
N ARG A 99 -0.63 -4.60 -11.32
CA ARG A 99 0.51 -4.04 -10.58
C ARG A 99 0.06 -3.45 -9.25
N PHE A 100 -1.02 -2.66 -9.27
CA PHE A 100 -1.64 -2.11 -8.07
C PHE A 100 -1.99 -3.20 -7.04
N LYS A 101 -2.64 -4.28 -7.47
CA LYS A 101 -2.92 -5.42 -6.60
C LYS A 101 -1.64 -6.02 -6.02
N GLY A 102 -0.61 -6.17 -6.84
CA GLY A 102 0.67 -6.73 -6.43
C GLY A 102 1.32 -5.99 -5.27
N CYS A 103 1.18 -4.66 -5.20
CA CYS A 103 1.75 -3.81 -4.13
C CYS A 103 1.34 -4.26 -2.72
N TRP A 104 0.14 -4.82 -2.55
CA TRP A 104 -0.39 -5.21 -1.23
C TRP A 104 0.22 -6.51 -0.67
N PHE A 105 0.88 -7.32 -1.52
CA PHE A 105 1.36 -8.65 -1.17
C PHE A 105 2.90 -8.81 -1.23
N GLN A 106 3.66 -7.71 -1.42
CA GLN A 106 5.14 -7.67 -1.48
C GLN A 106 5.88 -7.63 -0.14
#